data_AF-A0A352PNR3-F1
#
_entry.id   AF-A0A352PNR3-F1
#
_cell.length_a   1.000
_cell.length_b   1.000
_cell.length_c   1.000
_cell.angle_alpha   90.00
_cell.angle_beta   90.00
_cell.angle_gamma   90.00
#
_symmetry.space_group_name_H-M   'P 1'
#
loop_
_entity.id
_entity.type
_entity.pdbx_description
1 polymer ?
#
loop_
_entity_poly.entity_id
_entity_poly.type
_entity_poly.pdbx_seq_one_letter_code
_entity_poly.pdbx_strand_id
1 'polypeptide(L)'
;MLVGSGLGAEQELTWTPTFGDALVPTEHVKMTQEEGQNVYKLTVNLYADDEFKVVSTKGWDNGNAGFSNLQEAGANFEDHNGNIKVKVSATYTLTLTTTAPDSLVLTYTKGADLVKPVITYSYQLKGSWAEKWDDLRDMVADTTTPTLYKYEMALAENTEFGIQVNQHVGEKVVDGGFLGFPNVVAGTEGFVKAATSDNIICQVAGTYIISLDTADGNKISLTLKDDGGTTEPGTGGETGGDSGTGSETGSGSEEAGA
;
A
#
# COMPACT_ATOMS: atom_id res chain seq x y z
N MET A 1 2.14 -10.58 27.45
CA MET A 1 1.89 -9.79 26.21
C MET A 1 0.77 -10.44 25.44
N LEU A 2 -0.06 -9.64 24.75
CA LEU A 2 -1.15 -10.13 23.92
C LEU A 2 -0.64 -10.51 22.54
N VAL A 3 -1.03 -11.67 22.03
CA VAL A 3 -0.70 -12.16 20.69
C VAL A 3 -1.97 -12.70 20.06
N GLY A 4 -2.24 -12.32 18.81
CA GLY A 4 -3.50 -12.66 18.17
C GLY A 4 -3.64 -12.08 16.77
N SER A 5 -4.58 -12.61 16.01
CA SER A 5 -4.98 -12.09 14.70
C SER A 5 -6.16 -11.13 14.86
N GLY A 6 -6.15 -10.05 14.07
CA GLY A 6 -7.28 -9.10 14.01
C GLY A 6 -7.37 -8.13 15.18
N LEU A 7 -6.46 -8.21 16.16
CA LEU A 7 -6.39 -7.27 17.27
C LEU A 7 -6.52 -5.84 16.74
N GLY A 8 -7.37 -5.02 17.35
CA GLY A 8 -7.60 -3.64 16.92
C GLY A 8 -7.29 -2.62 18.01
N ALA A 9 -6.12 -2.75 18.64
CA ALA A 9 -5.73 -1.89 19.74
C ALA A 9 -5.36 -0.47 19.29
N GLU A 10 -6.05 0.53 19.80
CA GLU A 10 -5.74 1.94 19.53
C GLU A 10 -4.55 2.50 20.31
N GLN A 11 -3.94 1.72 21.21
CA GLN A 11 -2.71 2.15 21.90
C GLN A 11 -1.46 1.56 21.25
N GLU A 12 -0.54 2.46 20.86
CA GLU A 12 0.87 2.26 20.52
C GLU A 12 1.24 0.90 19.91
N LEU A 13 0.46 0.44 18.93
CA LEU A 13 0.90 -0.61 18.02
C LEU A 13 1.15 0.02 16.67
N THR A 14 2.40 -0.06 16.21
CA THR A 14 2.68 0.01 14.79
C THR A 14 1.95 -1.16 14.13
N TRP A 15 1.07 -0.88 13.19
CA TRP A 15 0.49 -1.92 12.34
C TRP A 15 1.49 -2.20 11.23
N THR A 16 1.80 -3.47 10.96
CA THR A 16 2.48 -3.76 9.69
C THR A 16 1.34 -3.89 8.71
N PRO A 17 1.21 -3.00 7.72
CA PRO A 17 0.33 -3.29 6.60
C PRO A 17 0.93 -4.49 5.85
N THR A 18 0.48 -5.69 6.17
CA THR A 18 0.52 -6.80 5.21
C THR A 18 -0.65 -6.56 4.26
N PHE A 19 -0.34 -6.04 3.08
CA PHE A 19 -1.33 -5.80 2.02
C PHE A 19 -2.23 -7.03 1.82
N GLY A 20 -3.54 -6.86 2.05
CA GLY A 20 -4.54 -7.89 1.77
C GLY A 20 -4.87 -8.85 2.92
N ASP A 21 -4.15 -8.82 4.04
CA ASP A 21 -4.37 -9.71 5.18
C ASP A 21 -4.91 -8.98 6.42
N ALA A 22 -5.49 -9.76 7.35
CA ALA A 22 -5.97 -9.27 8.63
C ALA A 22 -4.89 -8.45 9.37
N LEU A 23 -5.31 -7.38 10.05
CA LEU A 23 -4.41 -6.55 10.85
C LEU A 23 -3.65 -7.42 11.87
N VAL A 24 -2.32 -7.48 11.73
CA VAL A 24 -1.43 -8.08 12.73
C VAL A 24 -0.59 -6.95 13.31
N PRO A 25 -0.62 -6.75 14.64
CA PRO A 25 0.31 -5.82 15.27
C PRO A 25 1.78 -6.16 14.94
N THR A 26 2.60 -5.18 14.54
CA THR A 26 4.07 -5.39 14.38
C THR A 26 4.71 -5.78 15.71
N GLU A 27 4.14 -5.30 16.82
CA GLU A 27 4.66 -5.51 18.16
C GLU A 27 3.60 -6.14 19.07
N HIS A 28 4.05 -6.96 20.01
CA HIS A 28 3.15 -7.54 21.00
C HIS A 28 2.71 -6.48 22.01
N VAL A 29 1.40 -6.35 22.27
CA VAL A 29 0.89 -5.45 23.31
C VAL A 29 1.33 -5.95 24.68
N LYS A 30 2.05 -5.11 25.42
CA LYS A 30 2.54 -5.47 26.76
C LYS A 30 1.47 -5.20 27.81
N MET A 31 1.33 -6.14 28.74
CA MET A 31 0.53 -5.91 29.94
C MET A 31 1.41 -5.23 30.99
N THR A 32 0.83 -4.37 31.82
CA THR A 32 1.53 -3.69 32.92
C THR A 32 1.37 -4.50 34.19
N GLN A 33 2.47 -4.77 34.88
CA GLN A 33 2.46 -5.44 36.18
C GLN A 33 2.00 -4.47 37.28
N GLU A 34 1.13 -4.93 38.17
CA GLU A 34 0.83 -4.22 39.41
C GLU A 34 1.98 -4.38 40.40
N GLU A 35 2.47 -3.27 40.95
CA GLU A 35 3.66 -3.25 41.80
C GLU A 35 3.55 -4.22 42.99
N GLY A 36 4.57 -5.06 43.16
CA GLY A 36 4.64 -6.04 44.24
C GLY A 36 3.68 -7.23 44.11
N GLN A 37 2.96 -7.36 42.99
CA GLN A 37 1.99 -8.43 42.77
C GLN A 37 2.26 -9.21 41.48
N ASN A 38 1.80 -10.46 41.45
CA ASN A 38 1.80 -11.29 40.25
C ASN A 38 0.53 -11.06 39.41
N VAL A 39 0.17 -9.80 39.23
CA VAL A 39 -1.05 -9.36 38.52
C VAL A 39 -0.62 -8.44 37.40
N TYR A 40 -1.11 -8.71 36.19
CA TYR A 40 -0.77 -7.98 34.98
C TYR A 40 -2.05 -7.53 34.31
N LYS A 41 -2.14 -6.25 33.94
CA LYS A 41 -3.33 -5.64 33.36
C LYS A 41 -3.07 -5.06 31.98
N LEU A 42 -4.06 -5.18 31.11
CA LEU A 42 -4.07 -4.54 29.79
C LEU A 42 -5.49 -4.10 29.46
N THR A 43 -5.66 -2.82 29.17
CA THR A 43 -6.89 -2.30 28.57
C THR A 43 -6.69 -2.23 27.06
N VAL A 44 -7.58 -2.87 26.30
CA VAL A 44 -7.46 -3.03 24.85
C VAL A 44 -8.84 -3.03 24.19
N ASN A 45 -8.92 -2.47 22.99
CA ASN A 45 -10.11 -2.59 22.14
C ASN A 45 -10.03 -3.94 21.39
N LEU A 46 -11.04 -4.79 21.58
CA LEU A 46 -11.17 -6.05 20.86
C LEU A 46 -12.49 -6.05 20.10
N TYR A 47 -12.45 -6.46 18.84
CA TYR A 47 -13.59 -6.51 17.96
C TYR A 47 -14.07 -7.94 17.77
N ALA A 48 -15.35 -8.09 17.41
CA ALA A 48 -15.87 -9.40 17.06
C ALA A 48 -15.00 -10.10 15.99
N ASP A 49 -14.82 -11.39 16.21
CA ASP A 49 -13.94 -12.32 15.49
C ASP A 49 -12.43 -12.18 15.74
N ASP A 50 -11.98 -11.20 16.54
CA ASP A 50 -10.59 -11.15 16.96
C ASP A 50 -10.27 -12.39 17.80
N GLU A 51 -9.09 -12.96 17.59
CA GLU A 51 -8.61 -14.13 18.31
C GLU A 51 -7.29 -13.84 18.99
N PHE A 52 -7.16 -14.23 20.26
CA PHE A 52 -5.94 -13.98 21.00
C PHE A 52 -5.62 -15.02 22.07
N LYS A 53 -4.37 -14.96 22.51
CA LYS A 53 -3.87 -15.55 23.74
C LYS A 53 -2.94 -14.55 24.42
N VAL A 54 -2.71 -14.74 25.71
CA VAL A 54 -1.72 -13.96 26.46
C VAL A 54 -0.50 -14.84 26.71
N VAL A 55 0.69 -14.38 26.34
CA VAL A 55 1.95 -15.12 26.55
C VAL A 55 2.85 -14.42 27.55
N SER A 56 3.59 -15.19 28.34
CA SER A 56 4.52 -14.70 29.38
C SER A 56 5.87 -14.23 28.80
N THR A 57 6.28 -14.77 27.65
CA THR A 57 7.55 -14.44 26.96
C THR A 57 7.31 -14.28 25.44
N LYS A 58 8.32 -13.82 24.69
CA LYS A 58 8.26 -13.79 23.22
C LYS A 58 8.22 -15.23 22.66
N GLY A 59 7.02 -15.80 22.54
CA GLY A 59 6.82 -17.13 21.93
C GLY A 59 5.65 -17.91 22.52
N TRP A 60 5.26 -18.99 21.82
CA TRP A 60 4.14 -19.86 22.20
C TRP A 60 4.52 -20.94 23.22
N ASP A 61 5.81 -21.26 23.31
CA ASP A 61 6.31 -22.51 23.89
C ASP A 61 6.47 -22.48 25.43
N ASN A 62 6.39 -21.31 26.07
CA ASN A 62 6.74 -21.13 27.50
C ASN A 62 5.61 -20.56 28.36
N GLY A 63 4.38 -21.03 28.13
CA GLY A 63 3.22 -20.64 28.92
C GLY A 63 2.39 -19.56 28.21
N ASN A 64 1.19 -19.97 27.81
CA ASN A 64 0.17 -19.09 27.26
C ASN A 64 -1.13 -19.28 28.04
N ALA A 65 -1.84 -18.18 28.26
CA ALA A 65 -3.20 -18.18 28.73
C ALA A 65 -4.13 -18.11 27.51
N GLY A 66 -4.80 -19.22 27.23
CA GLY A 66 -5.84 -19.35 26.22
C GLY A 66 -7.23 -19.40 26.83
N PHE A 67 -8.21 -19.91 26.07
CA PHE A 67 -9.60 -19.96 26.52
C PHE A 67 -9.79 -20.76 27.81
N SER A 68 -9.04 -21.86 27.97
CA SER A 68 -9.06 -22.68 29.20
C SER A 68 -8.60 -21.93 30.45
N ASN A 69 -7.88 -20.82 30.30
CA ASN A 69 -7.41 -20.00 31.42
C ASN A 69 -8.36 -18.85 31.75
N LEU A 70 -9.35 -18.59 30.89
CA LEU A 70 -10.32 -17.51 31.05
C LEU A 70 -11.39 -17.90 32.05
N GLN A 71 -11.39 -17.26 33.21
CA GLN A 71 -12.48 -17.39 34.17
C GLN A 71 -13.70 -16.63 33.63
N GLU A 72 -14.76 -17.39 33.34
CA GLU A 72 -16.08 -16.90 32.94
C GLU A 72 -16.12 -16.12 31.61
N ALA A 73 -15.84 -16.81 30.50
CA ALA A 73 -16.00 -16.28 29.14
C ALA A 73 -17.33 -15.53 28.91
N GLY A 74 -18.41 -15.98 29.58
CA GLY A 74 -19.72 -15.35 29.52
C GLY A 74 -20.27 -15.31 28.10
N ALA A 75 -21.00 -14.25 27.75
CA ALA A 75 -21.49 -14.02 26.39
C ALA A 75 -20.46 -13.33 25.47
N ASN A 76 -19.31 -12.92 26.00
CA ASN A 76 -18.37 -12.03 25.33
C ASN A 76 -17.28 -12.77 24.54
N PHE A 77 -16.98 -14.02 24.93
CA PHE A 77 -15.92 -14.83 24.33
C PHE A 77 -16.39 -16.26 24.05
N GLU A 78 -15.74 -16.92 23.09
CA GLU A 78 -15.87 -18.35 22.81
C GLU A 78 -14.52 -19.01 22.55
N ASP A 79 -14.49 -20.34 22.70
CA ASP A 79 -13.33 -21.14 22.39
C ASP A 79 -13.21 -21.35 20.88
N HIS A 80 -12.07 -20.99 20.32
CA HIS A 80 -11.70 -21.39 18.97
C HIS A 80 -10.32 -22.06 19.00
N ASN A 81 -10.32 -23.40 19.06
CA ASN A 81 -9.09 -24.22 19.09
C ASN A 81 -8.11 -23.81 20.21
N GLY A 82 -8.64 -23.45 21.38
CA GLY A 82 -7.90 -23.00 22.54
C GLY A 82 -7.58 -21.50 22.54
N ASN A 83 -7.83 -20.77 21.45
CA ASN A 83 -7.76 -19.31 21.41
C ASN A 83 -9.01 -18.71 22.06
N ILE A 84 -8.86 -17.50 22.59
CA ILE A 84 -10.00 -16.69 23.02
C ILE A 84 -10.49 -15.93 21.81
N LYS A 85 -11.68 -16.29 21.30
CA LYS A 85 -12.34 -15.58 20.21
C LYS A 85 -13.36 -14.60 20.76
N VAL A 86 -13.32 -13.35 20.29
CA VAL A 86 -14.20 -12.27 20.74
C VAL A 86 -15.54 -12.35 20.01
N LYS A 87 -16.64 -12.30 20.76
CA LYS A 87 -18.02 -12.29 20.25
C LYS A 87 -18.63 -10.90 20.21
N VAL A 88 -18.21 -10.05 21.14
CA VAL A 88 -18.77 -8.71 21.34
C VAL A 88 -17.64 -7.69 21.25
N SER A 89 -17.74 -6.78 20.29
CA SER A 89 -16.82 -5.65 20.15
C SER A 89 -16.94 -4.72 21.35
N ALA A 90 -15.87 -4.56 22.11
CA ALA A 90 -15.83 -3.67 23.26
C ALA A 90 -14.39 -3.33 23.65
N THR A 91 -14.23 -2.31 24.49
CA THR A 91 -13.00 -2.16 25.28
C THR A 91 -13.00 -3.21 26.38
N TYR A 92 -11.90 -3.93 26.56
CA TYR A 92 -11.72 -4.92 27.61
C TYR A 92 -10.50 -4.60 28.45
N THR A 93 -10.63 -4.68 29.77
CA THR A 93 -9.48 -4.75 30.68
C THR A 93 -9.22 -6.21 31.03
N LEU A 94 -8.18 -6.79 30.44
CA LEU A 94 -7.71 -8.14 30.71
C LEU A 94 -6.79 -8.11 31.95
N THR A 95 -7.02 -9.04 32.87
CA THR A 95 -6.18 -9.22 34.07
C THR A 95 -5.65 -10.64 34.12
N LEU A 96 -4.34 -10.79 33.97
CA LEU A 96 -3.64 -12.06 34.13
C LEU A 96 -3.05 -12.12 35.53
N THR A 97 -3.41 -13.15 36.30
CA THR A 97 -2.83 -13.44 37.62
C THR A 97 -2.00 -14.71 37.53
N THR A 98 -0.78 -14.69 38.09
CA THR A 98 0.10 -15.85 38.15
C THR A 98 0.36 -16.26 39.61
N THR A 99 -0.28 -17.32 40.09
CA THR A 99 -0.12 -17.78 41.49
C THR A 99 1.05 -18.76 41.67
N ALA A 100 1.54 -19.33 40.58
CA ALA A 100 2.72 -20.19 40.46
C ALA A 100 3.27 -20.09 39.01
N PRO A 101 4.49 -20.58 38.71
CA PRO A 101 5.10 -20.47 37.37
C PRO A 101 4.21 -20.95 36.21
N ASP A 102 3.34 -21.95 36.47
CA ASP A 102 2.45 -22.54 35.46
C ASP A 102 0.95 -22.29 35.73
N SER A 103 0.61 -21.52 36.76
CA SER A 103 -0.79 -21.25 37.10
C SER A 103 -1.20 -19.88 36.58
N LEU A 104 -1.81 -19.90 35.39
CA LEU A 104 -2.30 -18.71 34.71
C LEU A 104 -3.82 -18.61 34.86
N VAL A 105 -4.28 -17.54 35.51
CA VAL A 105 -5.70 -17.19 35.61
C VAL A 105 -5.92 -15.90 34.85
N LEU A 106 -6.75 -15.95 33.81
CA LEU A 106 -7.14 -14.78 33.05
C LEU A 106 -8.58 -14.40 33.42
N THR A 107 -8.78 -13.13 33.74
CA THR A 107 -10.09 -12.53 33.95
C THR A 107 -10.22 -11.30 33.06
N TYR A 108 -11.43 -10.78 32.92
CA TYR A 108 -11.65 -9.54 32.19
C TYR A 108 -12.73 -8.69 32.85
N THR A 109 -12.69 -7.39 32.54
CA THR A 109 -13.80 -6.47 32.73
C THR A 109 -14.15 -5.88 31.37
N LYS A 110 -15.43 -5.97 30.98
CA LYS A 110 -15.94 -5.33 29.76
C LYS A 110 -16.23 -3.84 30.04
N GLY A 111 -15.70 -2.98 29.19
CA GLY A 111 -15.97 -1.55 29.15
C GLY A 111 -17.06 -1.19 28.13
N ALA A 112 -16.83 -0.09 27.41
CA ALA A 112 -17.78 0.42 26.40
C ALA A 112 -17.89 -0.53 25.19
N ASP A 113 -19.09 -0.66 24.65
CA ASP A 113 -19.31 -1.30 23.34
C ASP A 113 -18.63 -0.50 22.24
N LEU A 114 -18.07 -1.21 21.26
CA LEU A 114 -17.37 -0.62 20.13
C LEU A 114 -18.04 -1.02 18.81
N VAL A 115 -17.96 -0.13 17.84
CA VAL A 115 -18.23 -0.45 16.44
C VAL A 115 -16.90 -0.78 15.79
N LYS A 116 -16.84 -1.90 15.06
CA LYS A 116 -15.61 -2.27 14.33
C LYS A 116 -15.29 -1.15 13.33
N PRO A 117 -14.07 -0.58 13.35
CA PRO A 117 -13.73 0.51 12.46
C PRO A 117 -13.80 0.01 11.02
N VAL A 118 -14.40 0.82 10.15
CA VAL A 118 -14.34 0.60 8.71
C VAL A 118 -12.94 0.98 8.27
N ILE A 119 -12.26 0.05 7.61
CA ILE A 119 -10.96 0.31 6.99
C ILE A 119 -11.23 0.71 5.55
N THR A 120 -10.80 1.91 5.18
CA THR A 120 -10.83 2.37 3.79
C THR A 120 -9.44 2.76 3.34
N TYR A 121 -9.25 2.89 2.03
CA TYR A 121 -7.98 3.29 1.44
C TYR A 121 -8.19 4.49 0.53
N SER A 122 -7.20 5.37 0.49
CA SER A 122 -7.08 6.39 -0.55
C SER A 122 -5.70 6.30 -1.18
N TYR A 123 -5.61 6.66 -2.46
CA TYR A 123 -4.41 6.50 -3.26
C TYR A 123 -4.02 7.84 -3.85
N GLN A 124 -2.76 8.21 -3.68
CA GLN A 124 -2.27 9.51 -4.15
C GLN A 124 -0.95 9.34 -4.89
N LEU A 125 -0.77 10.07 -5.98
CA LEU A 125 0.51 10.07 -6.70
C LEU A 125 1.51 10.97 -5.99
N LYS A 126 2.67 10.40 -5.69
CA LYS A 126 3.88 11.12 -5.29
C LYS A 126 4.87 11.04 -6.44
N GLY A 127 5.34 12.18 -6.92
CA GLY A 127 6.41 12.23 -7.90
C GLY A 127 7.50 13.23 -7.57
N SER A 128 8.50 13.30 -8.44
CA SER A 128 9.60 14.27 -8.38
C SER A 128 9.13 15.72 -8.49
N TRP A 129 7.91 15.95 -8.99
CA TRP A 129 7.24 17.25 -9.00
C TRP A 129 6.81 17.73 -7.61
N ALA A 130 6.63 16.83 -6.65
CA ALA A 130 6.17 17.15 -5.31
C ALA A 130 7.38 17.23 -4.37
N GLU A 131 7.72 18.41 -3.88
CA GLU A 131 8.80 18.59 -2.90
C GLU A 131 8.40 18.08 -1.52
N LYS A 132 7.10 18.11 -1.21
CA LYS A 132 6.53 17.72 0.08
C LYS A 132 5.50 16.61 -0.09
N TRP A 133 5.25 15.90 1.01
CA TRP A 133 4.22 14.87 1.09
C TRP A 133 2.79 15.42 1.19
N ASP A 134 2.62 16.74 1.24
CA ASP A 134 1.30 17.38 1.20
C ASP A 134 0.89 17.77 -0.24
N ASP A 135 1.82 17.73 -1.20
CA ASP A 135 1.59 18.12 -2.60
C ASP A 135 1.28 16.91 -3.50
N LEU A 136 0.58 15.92 -2.92
CA LEU A 136 0.20 14.69 -3.62
C LEU A 136 -1.04 14.92 -4.49
N ARG A 137 -1.23 14.05 -5.47
CA ARG A 137 -2.39 14.12 -6.37
C ARG A 137 -3.31 12.94 -6.13
N ASP A 138 -4.53 13.21 -5.68
CA ASP A 138 -5.53 12.17 -5.40
C ASP A 138 -5.91 11.41 -6.67
N MET A 139 -5.79 10.08 -6.61
CA MET A 139 -6.38 9.21 -7.63
C MET A 139 -7.87 9.03 -7.34
N VAL A 140 -8.69 9.07 -8.38
CA VAL A 140 -10.14 9.02 -8.24
C VAL A 140 -10.64 7.62 -8.62
N ALA A 141 -11.50 7.04 -7.78
CA ALA A 141 -12.15 5.78 -8.10
C ALA A 141 -13.04 5.90 -9.34
N ASP A 142 -12.99 4.92 -10.22
CA ASP A 142 -13.86 4.78 -11.37
C ASP A 142 -15.29 4.50 -10.88
N THR A 143 -16.25 5.25 -11.41
CA THR A 143 -17.66 5.17 -10.97
C THR A 143 -18.32 3.86 -11.34
N THR A 144 -17.78 3.13 -12.32
CA THR A 144 -18.30 1.84 -12.78
C THR A 144 -17.55 0.65 -12.17
N THR A 145 -16.28 0.84 -11.83
CA THR A 145 -15.42 -0.16 -11.20
C THR A 145 -14.72 0.44 -9.98
N PRO A 146 -15.33 0.40 -8.78
CA PRO A 146 -14.80 1.08 -7.58
C PRO A 146 -13.43 0.61 -7.09
N THR A 147 -12.92 -0.53 -7.58
CA THR A 147 -11.56 -1.02 -7.32
C THR A 147 -10.52 -0.41 -8.26
N LEU A 148 -10.94 0.31 -9.29
CA LEU A 148 -10.07 0.93 -10.27
C LEU A 148 -9.94 2.42 -9.98
N TYR A 149 -8.75 2.88 -9.68
CA TYR A 149 -8.44 4.30 -9.43
C TYR A 149 -7.66 4.86 -10.60
N LYS A 150 -7.94 6.10 -10.99
CA LYS A 150 -7.32 6.73 -12.15
C LYS A 150 -6.83 8.13 -11.84
N TYR A 151 -5.74 8.51 -12.50
CA TYR A 151 -5.30 9.89 -12.60
C TYR A 151 -4.74 10.16 -13.99
N GLU A 152 -5.11 11.29 -14.58
CA GLU A 152 -4.59 11.71 -15.87
C GLU A 152 -3.61 12.87 -15.66
N MET A 153 -2.40 12.76 -16.23
CA MET A 153 -1.44 13.85 -16.19
C MET A 153 -0.44 13.84 -17.32
N ALA A 154 0.05 15.03 -17.66
CA ALA A 154 1.28 15.18 -18.42
C ALA A 154 2.50 14.79 -17.55
N LEU A 155 3.35 13.93 -18.11
CA LEU A 155 4.64 13.55 -17.57
C LEU A 155 5.74 14.07 -18.51
N ALA A 156 6.77 14.67 -17.93
CA ALA A 156 8.00 14.93 -18.66
C ALA A 156 8.88 13.67 -18.66
N GLU A 157 9.78 13.57 -19.63
CA GLU A 157 10.85 12.57 -19.59
C GLU A 157 11.64 12.69 -18.28
N ASN A 158 12.04 11.55 -17.72
CA ASN A 158 12.70 11.38 -16.43
C ASN A 158 11.86 11.77 -15.20
N THR A 159 10.55 12.00 -15.36
CA THR A 159 9.66 12.13 -14.20
C THR A 159 9.63 10.82 -13.43
N GLU A 160 10.03 10.87 -12.15
CA GLU A 160 9.99 9.74 -11.23
C GLU A 160 8.75 9.83 -10.35
N PHE A 161 8.01 8.74 -10.16
CA PHE A 161 6.80 8.71 -9.33
C PHE A 161 6.44 7.33 -8.80
N GLY A 162 5.48 7.30 -7.88
CA GLY A 162 4.78 6.11 -7.43
C GLY A 162 3.46 6.51 -6.74
N ILE A 163 2.81 5.54 -6.09
CA ILE A 163 1.51 5.74 -5.46
C ILE A 163 1.66 5.56 -3.94
N GLN A 164 1.41 6.64 -3.21
CA GLN A 164 1.21 6.60 -1.76
C GLN A 164 -0.14 5.94 -1.47
N VAL A 165 -0.12 4.94 -0.58
CA VAL A 165 -1.32 4.30 -0.05
C VAL A 165 -1.56 4.86 1.34
N ASN A 166 -2.72 5.46 1.55
CA ASN A 166 -3.14 5.86 2.90
C ASN A 166 -4.25 4.94 3.36
N GLN A 167 -4.04 4.30 4.50
CA GLN A 167 -5.04 3.50 5.16
C GLN A 167 -5.79 4.37 6.17
N HIS A 168 -7.11 4.31 6.13
CA HIS A 168 -8.00 5.02 7.03
C HIS A 168 -8.62 4.00 7.98
N VAL A 169 -8.42 4.20 9.28
CA VAL A 169 -9.03 3.40 10.35
C VAL A 169 -9.91 4.34 11.16
N GLY A 170 -11.20 4.40 10.83
CA GLY A 170 -12.06 5.48 11.31
C GLY A 170 -11.56 6.83 10.80
N GLU A 171 -11.34 7.79 11.70
CA GLU A 171 -10.81 9.13 11.36
C GLU A 171 -9.28 9.19 11.27
N LYS A 172 -8.59 8.13 11.68
CA LYS A 172 -7.13 8.09 11.70
C LYS A 172 -6.59 7.65 10.34
N VAL A 173 -5.66 8.45 9.81
CA VAL A 173 -4.87 8.09 8.62
C VAL A 173 -3.53 7.52 9.05
N VAL A 174 -3.15 6.37 8.51
CA VAL A 174 -1.84 5.75 8.68
C VAL A 174 -1.21 5.44 7.33
N ASP A 175 0.12 5.39 7.31
CA ASP A 175 0.88 5.01 6.12
C ASP A 175 0.56 3.55 5.75
N GLY A 176 -0.10 3.37 4.60
CA GLY A 176 -0.43 2.07 4.04
C GLY A 176 0.68 1.52 3.13
N GLY A 177 1.78 2.25 2.98
CA GLY A 177 2.92 1.89 2.15
C GLY A 177 2.94 2.61 0.81
N PHE A 178 3.86 2.17 -0.05
CA PHE A 178 4.16 2.81 -1.33
C PHE A 178 4.17 1.78 -2.46
N LEU A 179 3.45 2.05 -3.54
CA LEU A 179 3.41 1.22 -4.73
C LEU A 179 4.28 1.82 -5.83
N GLY A 180 5.06 0.98 -6.49
CA GLY A 180 6.06 1.38 -7.47
C GLY A 180 6.09 0.48 -8.70
N PHE A 181 7.21 0.48 -9.42
CA PHE A 181 7.44 -0.30 -10.62
C PHE A 181 7.16 -1.80 -10.49
N PRO A 182 7.45 -2.49 -9.36
CA PRO A 182 7.07 -3.90 -9.19
C PRO A 182 5.56 -4.17 -9.31
N ASN A 183 4.72 -3.14 -9.11
CA ASN A 183 3.27 -3.23 -9.25
C ASN A 183 2.79 -2.99 -10.70
N VAL A 184 3.67 -2.53 -11.60
CA VAL A 184 3.30 -2.23 -12.99
C VAL A 184 3.17 -3.53 -13.78
N VAL A 185 1.95 -3.80 -14.26
CA VAL A 185 1.62 -5.04 -15.00
C VAL A 185 1.28 -4.79 -16.47
N ALA A 186 1.05 -3.54 -16.88
CA ALA A 186 0.71 -3.18 -18.25
C ALA A 186 1.21 -1.78 -18.59
N GLY A 187 1.52 -1.56 -19.87
CA GLY A 187 1.93 -0.26 -20.38
C GLY A 187 3.36 0.15 -19.99
N THR A 188 4.27 -0.82 -19.93
CA THR A 188 5.68 -0.59 -19.58
C THR A 188 6.47 0.08 -20.71
N GLU A 189 5.90 0.17 -21.91
CA GLU A 189 6.50 0.92 -23.02
C GLU A 189 6.66 2.40 -22.63
N GLY A 190 7.91 2.86 -22.55
CA GLY A 190 8.22 4.22 -22.11
C GLY A 190 8.32 4.40 -20.59
N PHE A 191 8.42 3.32 -19.80
CA PHE A 191 8.65 3.39 -18.36
C PHE A 191 9.70 2.39 -17.89
N VAL A 192 10.50 2.78 -16.89
CA VAL A 192 11.52 1.91 -16.27
C VAL A 192 11.50 2.04 -14.75
N LYS A 193 12.04 1.04 -14.06
CA LYS A 193 12.31 1.12 -12.62
C LYS A 193 13.49 2.07 -12.36
N ALA A 194 13.39 2.89 -11.32
CA ALA A 194 14.51 3.67 -10.81
C ALA A 194 15.67 2.77 -10.32
N ALA A 195 16.91 3.27 -10.43
CA ALA A 195 18.09 2.45 -10.09
C ALA A 195 18.21 2.11 -8.60
N THR A 196 17.77 3.01 -7.72
CA THR A 196 17.98 2.93 -6.26
C THR A 196 16.68 2.83 -5.46
N SER A 197 15.52 2.80 -6.13
CA SER A 197 14.20 2.73 -5.51
C SER A 197 13.28 1.85 -6.37
N ASP A 198 12.08 1.59 -5.89
CA ASP A 198 11.03 0.96 -6.67
C ASP A 198 10.19 2.00 -7.44
N ASN A 199 10.61 3.26 -7.53
CA ASN A 199 9.82 4.26 -8.26
C ASN A 199 9.79 3.98 -9.78
N ILE A 200 8.74 4.49 -10.41
CA ILE A 200 8.50 4.44 -11.84
C ILE A 200 9.10 5.69 -12.47
N ILE A 201 9.94 5.53 -13.50
CA ILE A 201 10.51 6.62 -14.28
C ILE A 201 9.89 6.63 -15.67
N CYS A 202 9.29 7.76 -16.04
CA CYS A 202 8.82 8.03 -17.39
C CYS A 202 10.01 8.27 -18.34
N GLN A 203 10.10 7.53 -19.44
CA GLN A 203 11.17 7.63 -20.45
C GLN A 203 10.77 8.46 -21.68
N VAL A 204 9.48 8.73 -21.86
CA VAL A 204 8.98 9.50 -23.00
C VAL A 204 7.96 10.50 -22.47
N ALA A 205 8.17 11.79 -22.73
CA ALA A 205 7.19 12.80 -22.32
C ALA A 205 5.84 12.56 -23.02
N GLY A 206 4.73 12.75 -22.30
CA GLY A 206 3.40 12.53 -22.83
C GLY A 206 2.30 12.73 -21.79
N THR A 207 1.04 12.68 -22.23
CA THR A 207 -0.10 12.65 -21.31
C THR A 207 -0.49 11.20 -21.06
N TYR A 208 -0.52 10.79 -19.80
CA TYR A 208 -0.78 9.41 -19.42
C TYR A 208 -1.98 9.32 -18.49
N ILE A 209 -2.73 8.22 -18.64
CA ILE A 209 -3.68 7.74 -17.64
C ILE A 209 -2.94 6.71 -16.80
N ILE A 210 -2.74 7.03 -15.52
CA ILE A 210 -2.18 6.15 -14.51
C ILE A 210 -3.36 5.48 -13.82
N SER A 211 -3.43 4.15 -13.89
CA SER A 211 -4.49 3.35 -13.30
C SER A 211 -3.96 2.42 -12.22
N LEU A 212 -4.70 2.27 -11.12
CA LEU A 212 -4.45 1.30 -10.06
C LEU A 212 -5.69 0.43 -9.88
N ASP A 213 -5.56 -0.87 -10.10
CA ASP A 213 -6.61 -1.86 -9.80
C ASP A 213 -6.31 -2.59 -8.48
N THR A 214 -7.17 -2.40 -7.50
CA THR A 214 -7.05 -2.94 -6.15
C THR A 214 -7.78 -4.26 -5.95
N ALA A 215 -8.49 -4.79 -6.97
CA ALA A 215 -9.29 -6.00 -6.83
C ALA A 215 -8.43 -7.26 -6.63
N ASP A 216 -7.24 -7.29 -7.21
CA ASP A 216 -6.33 -8.43 -7.19
C ASP A 216 -4.87 -7.98 -7.14
N GLY A 217 -4.42 -7.55 -5.96
CA GLY A 217 -2.99 -7.35 -5.68
C GLY A 217 -2.39 -6.01 -6.11
N ASN A 218 -3.19 -4.93 -6.19
CA ASN A 218 -2.72 -3.56 -6.45
C ASN A 218 -1.87 -3.45 -7.73
N LYS A 219 -2.52 -3.63 -8.87
CA LYS A 219 -1.90 -3.66 -10.20
C LYS A 219 -1.93 -2.29 -10.84
N ILE A 220 -0.76 -1.78 -11.24
CA ILE A 220 -0.61 -0.50 -11.92
C ILE A 220 -0.61 -0.73 -13.44
N SER A 221 -1.37 0.09 -14.16
CA SER A 221 -1.33 0.17 -15.63
C SER A 221 -1.07 1.61 -16.06
N LEU A 222 -0.22 1.78 -17.06
CA LEU A 222 0.18 3.09 -17.58
C LEU A 222 -0.26 3.19 -19.04
N THR A 223 -1.12 4.14 -19.39
CA THR A 223 -1.64 4.23 -20.76
C THR A 223 -1.34 5.61 -21.31
N LEU A 224 -0.57 5.67 -22.40
CA LEU A 224 -0.43 6.91 -23.16
C LEU A 224 -1.81 7.29 -23.68
N LYS A 225 -2.26 8.50 -23.34
CA LYS A 225 -3.45 9.08 -23.92
C LYS A 225 -3.03 9.64 -25.26
N ASP A 226 -3.22 8.87 -26.33
CA ASP A 226 -3.02 9.35 -27.69
C ASP A 226 -3.77 10.67 -27.85
N ASP A 227 -3.02 11.74 -28.12
CA ASP A 227 -3.58 13.06 -28.41
C ASP A 227 -3.97 13.20 -29.89
N GLY A 228 -4.10 12.10 -30.64
CA GLY A 228 -4.54 12.14 -32.03
C GLY A 228 -3.73 13.08 -32.94
N GLY A 229 -2.48 13.41 -32.60
CA GLY A 229 -1.67 14.43 -33.25
C GLY A 229 -0.45 13.87 -33.96
N THR A 230 -0.60 13.62 -35.25
CA THR A 230 0.45 13.28 -36.23
C THR A 230 1.75 14.08 -36.07
N THR A 231 2.88 13.41 -35.88
CA THR A 231 4.15 13.92 -36.42
C THR A 231 4.18 13.59 -37.91
N GLU A 232 3.88 14.58 -38.76
CA GLU A 232 4.27 14.49 -40.16
C GLU A 232 5.80 14.30 -40.23
N PRO A 233 6.32 13.39 -41.08
CA PRO A 233 7.72 13.39 -41.40
C PRO A 233 8.00 14.67 -42.19
N GLY A 234 8.71 15.61 -41.56
CA GLY A 234 9.16 16.85 -42.20
C GLY A 234 9.88 16.55 -43.51
N THR A 235 9.21 16.80 -44.63
CA THR A 235 9.83 16.86 -45.94
C THR A 235 10.58 18.19 -45.99
N GLY A 236 11.91 18.11 -45.86
CA GLY A 236 12.79 19.25 -46.04
C GLY A 236 12.72 19.77 -47.47
N GLY A 237 12.01 20.88 -47.67
CA GLY A 237 12.00 21.68 -48.89
C GLY A 237 12.82 22.96 -48.72
N GLU A 238 13.97 22.98 -49.39
CA GLU A 238 14.65 24.09 -50.08
C GLU A 238 14.83 25.48 -49.45
N THR A 239 16.10 25.89 -49.38
CA THR A 239 16.63 27.13 -49.98
C THR A 239 18.04 26.80 -50.48
N GLY A 240 18.41 26.89 -51.76
CA GLY A 240 18.42 28.09 -52.58
C GLY A 240 19.76 28.83 -52.41
N GLY A 241 20.79 28.45 -53.17
CA GLY A 241 22.14 29.02 -53.08
C GLY A 241 22.94 28.84 -54.37
N ASP A 242 22.78 29.80 -55.26
CA ASP A 242 23.49 30.05 -56.52
C ASP A 242 24.99 30.32 -56.32
N SER A 243 25.84 29.69 -57.14
CA SER A 243 27.08 30.30 -57.62
C SER A 243 27.60 29.52 -58.84
N GLY A 244 27.40 30.10 -60.02
CA GLY A 244 27.96 29.62 -61.27
C GLY A 244 29.46 29.90 -61.44
N THR A 245 30.13 28.97 -62.13
CA THR A 245 31.29 29.10 -63.03
C THR A 245 31.35 27.74 -63.75
N GLY A 246 31.37 27.53 -65.06
CA GLY A 246 31.89 28.33 -66.17
C GLY A 246 32.83 27.42 -67.00
N SER A 247 32.53 27.30 -68.30
CA SER A 247 33.37 26.86 -69.43
C SER A 247 33.47 25.37 -69.84
N GLU A 248 33.01 25.16 -71.10
CA GLU A 248 33.73 24.52 -72.23
C GLU A 248 33.97 22.99 -72.19
N THR A 249 33.74 22.18 -73.23
CA THR A 249 33.47 22.35 -74.68
C THR A 249 32.77 21.09 -75.19
N GLY A 250 31.84 21.23 -76.13
CA GLY A 250 31.40 20.13 -76.99
C GLY A 250 32.13 20.18 -78.34
N SER A 251 32.47 19.02 -78.90
CA SER A 251 32.53 18.83 -80.35
C SER A 251 32.19 17.38 -80.68
N GLY A 252 31.11 17.20 -81.45
CA GLY A 252 30.80 15.91 -82.06
C GLY A 252 31.73 15.60 -83.23
N SER A 253 31.70 14.34 -83.67
CA SER A 253 32.05 13.97 -85.03
C SER A 253 31.17 12.81 -85.45
N GLU A 254 30.55 13.02 -86.60
CA GLU A 254 29.64 12.15 -87.31
C GLU A 254 30.27 10.83 -87.77
N GLU A 255 29.34 9.89 -87.93
CA GLU A 255 29.35 8.67 -88.72
C GLU A 255 29.78 8.92 -90.18
N ALA A 256 30.66 8.08 -90.71
CA ALA A 256 30.84 7.91 -92.16
C ALA A 256 30.89 6.42 -92.47
N GLY A 257 29.87 5.95 -93.20
CA GLY A 257 29.85 4.63 -93.80
C GLY A 257 30.71 4.56 -95.05
N ALA A 258 31.40 3.43 -95.19
CA ALA A 258 31.66 2.70 -96.42
C ALA A 258 31.99 1.25 -96.05
#